data_AF-A0A428X9Q6-F1
#
_entry.id   AF-A0A428X9Q6-F1
#
_cell.length_a   1.000
_cell.length_b   1.000
_cell.length_c   1.000
_cell.angle_alpha   90.00
_cell.angle_beta   90.00
_cell.angle_gamma   90.00
#
_symmetry.space_group_name_H-M   'P 1'
#
loop_
_entity.id
_entity.type
_entity.pdbx_description
1 polymer ?
#
loop_
_entity_poly.entity_id
_entity_poly.type
_entity_poly.pdbx_seq_one_letter_code
_entity_poly.pdbx_strand_id
1 'polypeptide(L)'
;MSTEVHERTTYLDPYGTRVESREQAFAEPEAVSTTVKLTLHNTAVTFEIEAQINPNTYPFSLTGGQITSGICGAPWNITGGFIGEDLLLQANRAGEGPCADSIIVVGEFVRPGAYRGTYGFNGASSSFRHTTLYRG
;
A
#
# COMPACT_ATOMS: atom_id res chain seq x y z
N MET A 1 27.40 -40.19 37.45
CA MET A 1 27.70 -39.20 36.39
C MET A 1 26.40 -38.94 35.65
N SER A 2 25.73 -37.82 35.93
CA SER A 2 24.51 -37.41 35.21
C SER A 2 24.94 -36.53 34.06
N THR A 3 24.64 -36.95 32.83
CA THR A 3 24.91 -36.18 31.62
C THR A 3 23.78 -35.17 31.48
N GLU A 4 24.03 -33.91 31.83
CA GLU A 4 23.12 -32.81 31.48
C GLU A 4 23.16 -32.62 29.95
N VAL A 5 22.10 -33.07 29.28
CA VAL A 5 21.86 -32.71 27.89
C VAL A 5 21.36 -31.28 27.88
N HIS A 6 22.27 -30.33 27.68
CA HIS A 6 21.90 -28.96 27.31
C HIS A 6 21.27 -29.02 25.92
N GLU A 7 19.94 -29.07 25.88
CA GLU A 7 19.16 -28.96 24.66
C GLU A 7 19.42 -27.56 24.08
N ARG A 8 20.31 -27.48 23.08
CA ARG A 8 20.50 -26.24 22.30
C ARG A 8 19.24 -26.04 21.46
N THR A 9 18.27 -25.31 22.00
CA THR A 9 17.09 -24.87 21.26
C THR A 9 17.55 -24.08 20.04
N THR A 10 17.37 -24.65 18.86
CA THR A 10 17.64 -23.97 17.59
C THR A 10 16.38 -23.23 17.19
N TYR A 11 16.47 -21.92 17.03
CA TYR A 11 15.39 -21.09 16.52
C TYR A 11 15.60 -20.86 15.02
N LEU A 12 14.55 -20.99 14.22
CA LEU A 12 14.55 -20.70 12.79
C LEU A 12 13.60 -19.54 12.51
N ASP A 13 14.04 -18.59 11.69
CA ASP A 13 13.18 -17.54 11.15
C ASP A 13 12.25 -18.08 10.04
N PRO A 14 11.30 -17.26 9.52
CA PRO A 14 10.41 -17.64 8.43
C PRO A 14 11.10 -18.01 7.11
N TYR A 15 12.39 -17.68 6.97
CA TYR A 15 13.22 -17.98 5.80
C TYR A 15 14.09 -19.24 5.99
N GLY A 16 14.00 -19.90 7.15
CA GLY A 16 14.81 -21.08 7.49
C GLY A 16 16.23 -20.75 7.96
N THR A 17 16.51 -19.48 8.29
CA THR A 17 17.79 -19.03 8.84
C THR A 17 17.82 -19.28 10.34
N ARG A 18 18.98 -19.75 10.86
CA ARG A 18 19.18 -19.89 12.30
C ARG A 18 19.29 -18.53 12.96
N VAL A 19 18.51 -18.32 14.00
CA VAL A 19 18.48 -17.08 14.78
C VAL A 19 18.79 -17.34 16.25
N GLU A 20 19.27 -16.30 16.92
CA GLU A 20 19.81 -16.41 18.28
C GLU A 20 18.71 -16.41 19.35
N SER A 21 17.50 -15.98 18.99
CA SER A 21 16.38 -15.89 19.93
C SER A 21 15.05 -16.30 19.31
N ARG A 22 14.11 -16.63 20.20
CA ARG A 22 12.72 -16.93 19.84
C ARG A 22 12.06 -15.71 19.19
N GLU A 23 12.29 -14.52 19.75
CA GLU A 23 11.74 -13.25 19.24
C GLU A 23 12.20 -12.98 17.80
N GLN A 24 13.45 -13.31 17.46
CA GLN A 24 13.95 -13.22 16.08
C GLN A 24 13.32 -14.28 15.15
N ALA A 25 13.01 -15.47 15.67
CA ALA A 25 12.34 -16.53 14.90
C ALA A 25 10.88 -16.22 14.58
N PHE A 26 10.22 -15.48 15.47
CA PHE A 26 8.84 -15.02 15.30
C PHE A 26 8.76 -13.56 14.85
N ALA A 27 9.89 -12.93 14.50
CA ALA A 27 9.88 -11.63 13.85
C ALA A 27 9.13 -11.79 12.52
N GLU A 28 8.09 -10.99 12.32
CA GLU A 28 7.36 -11.03 11.05
C GLU A 28 8.34 -10.72 9.93
N PRO A 29 8.38 -11.53 8.87
CA PRO A 29 9.25 -11.26 7.74
C PRO A 29 8.89 -9.86 7.22
N GLU A 30 9.88 -8.99 7.02
CA GLU A 30 9.63 -7.69 6.38
C GLU A 30 8.81 -7.96 5.13
N ALA A 31 7.62 -7.38 5.06
CA ALA A 31 6.77 -7.52 3.88
C ALA A 31 7.59 -7.03 2.69
N VAL A 32 7.96 -7.96 1.81
CA VAL A 32 8.62 -7.62 0.55
C VAL A 32 7.76 -6.53 -0.08
N SER A 33 8.35 -5.36 -0.32
CA SER A 33 7.63 -4.24 -0.90
C SER A 33 8.28 -3.87 -2.22
N THR A 34 7.44 -3.58 -3.21
CA THR A 34 7.88 -2.97 -4.47
C THR A 34 7.08 -1.73 -4.73
N THR A 35 7.70 -0.75 -5.39
CA THR A 35 7.05 0.51 -5.73
C THR A 35 6.41 0.41 -7.10
N VAL A 36 5.12 0.75 -7.18
CA VAL A 36 4.40 0.96 -8.44
C VAL A 36 4.06 2.44 -8.58
N LYS A 37 4.20 2.96 -9.79
CA LYS A 37 3.83 4.33 -10.10
C LYS A 37 2.51 4.35 -10.86
N LEU A 38 1.59 5.18 -10.40
CA LEU A 38 0.27 5.36 -10.97
C LEU A 38 0.02 6.85 -11.22
N THR A 39 -0.76 7.14 -12.24
CA THR A 39 -1.27 8.50 -12.48
C THR A 39 -2.79 8.44 -12.54
N LEU A 40 -3.45 9.20 -11.68
CA LEU A 40 -4.91 9.32 -11.67
C LEU A 40 -5.31 10.60 -12.40
N HIS A 41 -6.18 10.48 -13.39
CA HIS A 41 -6.71 11.61 -14.14
C HIS A 41 -8.21 11.77 -13.91
N ASN A 42 -8.61 13.00 -13.61
CA ASN A 42 -9.95 13.51 -13.83
C ASN A 42 -9.85 14.68 -14.82
N THR A 43 -10.94 15.03 -15.52
CA THR A 43 -11.00 16.15 -16.47
C THR A 43 -10.37 17.47 -15.99
N ALA A 44 -10.23 17.69 -14.67
CA ALA A 44 -9.64 18.89 -14.10
C ALA A 44 -8.28 18.70 -13.39
N VAL A 45 -7.91 17.48 -13.02
CA VAL A 45 -6.74 17.23 -12.14
C VAL A 45 -6.01 15.94 -12.52
N THR A 46 -4.71 15.93 -12.26
CA THR A 46 -3.84 14.75 -12.40
C THR A 46 -3.11 14.53 -11.09
N PHE A 47 -3.30 13.38 -10.45
CA PHE A 47 -2.57 13.00 -9.25
C PHE A 47 -1.43 12.05 -9.62
N GLU A 48 -0.23 12.35 -9.15
CA GLU A 48 0.92 11.43 -9.21
C GLU A 48 0.96 10.58 -7.95
N ILE A 49 1.05 9.27 -8.10
CA ILE A 49 0.95 8.30 -7.01
C ILE A 49 2.14 7.34 -7.09
N GLU A 50 2.87 7.21 -5.99
CA GLU A 50 3.90 6.19 -5.81
C GLU A 50 3.45 5.27 -4.69
N ALA A 51 2.95 4.09 -5.04
CA ALA A 51 2.36 3.16 -4.09
C ALA A 51 3.31 1.99 -3.81
N GLN A 52 3.43 1.59 -2.56
CA GLN A 52 4.15 0.39 -2.17
C GLN A 52 3.18 -0.77 -2.08
N ILE A 53 3.48 -1.86 -2.75
CA ILE A 53 2.69 -3.08 -2.74
C ILE A 53 3.49 -4.27 -2.20
N ASN A 54 2.79 -5.21 -1.59
CA ASN A 54 3.32 -6.55 -1.35
C ASN A 54 3.17 -7.39 -2.64
N PRO A 55 4.27 -7.77 -3.33
CA PRO A 55 4.19 -8.53 -4.57
C PRO A 55 3.87 -10.01 -4.36
N ASN A 56 3.85 -10.50 -3.11
CA ASN A 56 3.53 -11.89 -2.78
C ASN A 56 2.03 -12.12 -2.55
N THR A 57 1.17 -11.11 -2.72
CA THR A 57 -0.29 -11.23 -2.56
C THR A 57 -1.01 -10.95 -3.87
N TYR A 58 -2.22 -11.50 -4.05
CA TYR A 58 -3.14 -11.08 -5.12
C TYR A 58 -4.59 -11.07 -4.57
N PRO A 59 -5.32 -9.94 -4.63
CA PRO A 59 -4.88 -8.63 -5.13
C PRO A 59 -3.69 -8.08 -4.32
N PHE A 60 -2.82 -7.30 -4.97
CA PHE A 60 -1.60 -6.79 -4.37
C PHE A 60 -1.95 -5.79 -3.26
N SER A 61 -1.60 -6.13 -2.02
CA SER A 61 -1.93 -5.31 -0.86
C SER A 61 -1.07 -4.04 -0.83
N LEU A 62 -1.68 -2.88 -0.63
CA LEU A 62 -0.97 -1.63 -0.44
C LEU A 62 -0.37 -1.59 0.97
N THR A 63 0.96 -1.50 1.05
CA THR A 63 1.71 -1.44 2.31
C THR A 63 2.17 -0.02 2.66
N GLY A 64 2.03 0.94 1.73
CA GLY A 64 2.40 2.32 1.94
C GLY A 64 2.51 3.11 0.63
N GLY A 65 3.33 4.18 0.66
CA GLY A 65 3.54 5.08 -0.47
C GLY A 65 2.83 6.43 -0.29
N GLN A 66 2.79 7.24 -1.35
CA GLN A 66 2.25 8.59 -1.32
C GLN A 66 1.53 9.01 -2.62
N ILE A 67 0.52 9.85 -2.47
CA ILE A 67 0.08 10.76 -3.54
C ILE A 67 0.97 12.00 -3.45
N THR A 68 1.87 12.17 -4.41
CA THR A 68 2.98 13.11 -4.32
C THR A 68 2.63 14.51 -4.84
N SER A 69 1.69 14.63 -5.77
CA SER A 69 1.31 15.93 -6.34
C SER A 69 -0.09 15.93 -6.97
N GLY A 70 -0.55 17.12 -7.39
CA GLY A 70 -1.81 17.32 -8.11
C GLY A 70 -3.08 17.38 -7.26
N ILE A 71 -2.95 17.03 -5.99
CA ILE A 71 -4.00 17.09 -4.97
C ILE A 71 -3.68 18.23 -3.98
N CYS A 72 -4.70 18.93 -3.49
CA CYS A 72 -4.49 19.97 -2.47
C CYS A 72 -3.85 19.38 -1.20
N GLY A 73 -2.85 20.06 -0.65
CA GLY A 73 -2.19 19.63 0.58
C GLY A 73 -1.31 18.40 0.40
N ALA A 74 -0.88 18.09 -0.84
CA ALA A 74 0.14 17.09 -1.08
C ALA A 74 1.42 17.34 -0.24
N PRO A 75 2.10 16.28 0.23
CA PRO A 75 1.82 14.86 -0.05
C PRO A 75 0.73 14.24 0.84
N TRP A 76 0.15 13.13 0.36
CA TRP A 76 -0.78 12.29 1.13
C TRP A 76 -0.18 10.90 1.29
N ASN A 77 -0.10 10.41 2.52
CA ASN A 77 0.42 9.08 2.83
C ASN A 77 -0.65 8.03 2.57
N ILE A 78 -0.32 7.02 1.75
CA ILE A 78 -1.17 5.86 1.53
C ILE A 78 -1.17 5.02 2.80
N THR A 79 -2.37 4.73 3.31
CA THR A 79 -2.60 4.03 4.59
C THR A 79 -3.17 2.63 4.39
N GLY A 80 -3.65 2.30 3.19
CA GLY A 80 -4.13 0.96 2.90
C GLY A 80 -4.85 0.84 1.56
N GLY A 81 -5.35 -0.37 1.32
CA GLY A 81 -6.04 -0.75 0.10
C GLY A 81 -5.33 -1.88 -0.65
N PHE A 82 -5.66 -2.03 -1.93
CA PHE A 82 -5.12 -3.08 -2.79
C PHE A 82 -5.24 -2.72 -4.28
N ILE A 83 -4.45 -3.40 -5.11
CA ILE A 83 -4.42 -3.26 -6.57
C ILE A 83 -4.56 -4.66 -7.19
N GLY A 84 -5.62 -4.89 -7.97
CA GLY A 84 -5.88 -6.15 -8.66
C GLY A 84 -6.93 -5.98 -9.76
N GLU A 85 -7.98 -6.81 -9.78
CA GLU A 85 -9.17 -6.57 -10.61
C GLU A 85 -9.89 -5.28 -10.20
N ASP A 86 -9.87 -5.00 -8.91
CA ASP A 86 -10.31 -3.75 -8.30
C ASP A 86 -9.10 -2.95 -7.78
N LEU A 87 -9.23 -1.64 -7.80
CA LEU A 87 -8.37 -0.68 -7.12
C LEU A 87 -9.13 -0.17 -5.90
N LEU A 88 -8.50 -0.28 -4.73
CA LEU A 88 -8.84 0.49 -3.54
C LEU A 88 -7.56 1.15 -3.06
N LEU A 89 -7.56 2.46 -2.90
CA LEU A 89 -6.46 3.21 -2.30
C LEU A 89 -7.03 4.17 -1.26
N GLN A 90 -6.53 4.05 -0.04
CA GLN A 90 -6.85 4.94 1.07
C GLN A 90 -5.61 5.74 1.41
N ALA A 91 -5.75 7.04 1.56
CA ALA A 91 -4.64 7.90 1.95
C ALA A 91 -5.10 9.03 2.86
N ASN A 92 -4.18 9.46 3.74
CA ASN A 92 -4.36 10.60 4.62
C ASN A 92 -3.36 11.68 4.27
N ARG A 93 -3.77 12.94 4.40
CA ARG A 93 -2.87 14.08 4.22
C ARG A 93 -1.74 14.03 5.25
N ALA A 94 -0.50 14.32 4.83
CA ALA A 94 0.65 14.27 5.73
C ALA A 94 0.74 15.48 6.69
N GLY A 95 0.02 16.57 6.42
CA GLY A 95 0.03 17.79 7.22
C GLY A 95 -1.37 18.35 7.50
N GLU A 96 -1.41 19.51 8.16
CA GLU A 96 -2.64 20.22 8.54
C GLU A 96 -2.98 21.35 7.56
N GLY A 97 -4.25 21.73 7.46
CA GLY A 97 -4.70 22.80 6.57
C GLY A 97 -6.18 22.71 6.18
N PRO A 98 -6.67 23.64 5.33
CA PRO A 98 -8.09 23.79 5.04
C PRO A 98 -8.64 22.75 4.05
N CYS A 99 -7.78 21.97 3.39
CA CYS A 99 -8.20 20.91 2.48
C CYS A 99 -8.64 19.66 3.25
N ALA A 100 -9.22 18.68 2.55
CA ALA A 100 -9.61 17.41 3.15
C ALA A 100 -8.42 16.68 3.81
N ASP A 101 -8.74 15.71 4.67
CA ASP A 101 -7.77 14.96 5.47
C ASP A 101 -7.61 13.51 5.00
N SER A 102 -8.68 12.91 4.44
CA SER A 102 -8.64 11.55 3.89
C SER A 102 -9.23 11.49 2.48
N ILE A 103 -8.69 10.59 1.68
CA ILE A 103 -9.16 10.27 0.33
C ILE A 103 -9.31 8.77 0.20
N ILE A 104 -10.38 8.35 -0.47
CA ILE A 104 -10.59 6.98 -0.91
C ILE A 104 -10.71 7.01 -2.43
N VAL A 105 -9.87 6.26 -3.11
CA VAL A 105 -9.92 6.02 -4.55
C VAL A 105 -10.38 4.59 -4.75
N VAL A 106 -11.43 4.40 -5.54
CA VAL A 106 -11.90 3.09 -5.99
C VAL A 106 -11.92 3.04 -7.52
N GLY A 107 -11.73 1.86 -8.09
CA GLY A 107 -11.92 1.65 -9.52
C GLY A 107 -11.90 0.19 -9.92
N GLU A 108 -12.46 -0.09 -11.09
CA GLU A 108 -12.50 -1.41 -11.72
C GLU A 108 -11.47 -1.42 -12.87
N PHE A 109 -10.76 -2.53 -13.01
CA PHE A 109 -9.78 -2.71 -14.07
C PHE A 109 -10.45 -2.66 -15.46
N VAL A 110 -9.88 -1.87 -16.37
CA VAL A 110 -10.29 -1.78 -17.76
C VAL A 110 -9.08 -1.95 -18.67
N ARG A 111 -9.28 -2.65 -19.79
CA ARG A 111 -8.21 -2.88 -20.77
C ARG A 111 -8.06 -1.66 -21.71
N PRO A 112 -6.82 -1.27 -22.05
CA PRO A 112 -5.55 -1.81 -21.55
C PRO A 112 -5.08 -1.13 -20.25
N GLY A 113 -4.74 -1.93 -19.22
CA GLY A 113 -3.87 -1.52 -18.11
C GLY A 113 -4.30 -0.28 -17.31
N ALA A 114 -5.60 -0.09 -17.09
CA ALA A 114 -6.13 1.08 -16.41
C ALA A 114 -7.19 0.70 -15.38
N TYR A 115 -7.54 1.65 -14.50
CA TYR A 115 -8.69 1.55 -13.62
C TYR A 115 -9.63 2.71 -13.91
N ARG A 116 -10.93 2.41 -14.06
CA ARG A 116 -11.96 3.43 -14.12
C ARG A 116 -12.78 3.38 -12.85
N GLY A 117 -13.01 4.53 -12.23
CA GLY A 117 -13.79 4.55 -11.01
C GLY A 117 -14.04 5.94 -10.49
N THR A 118 -14.07 6.06 -9.17
CA THR A 118 -14.32 7.32 -8.48
C THR A 118 -13.38 7.51 -7.29
N TYR A 119 -13.08 8.76 -6.95
CA TYR A 119 -12.45 9.10 -5.68
C TYR A 119 -13.32 10.07 -4.89
N GLY A 120 -13.21 10.03 -3.57
CA GLY A 120 -13.95 10.90 -2.65
C GLY A 120 -13.10 11.28 -1.45
N PHE A 121 -13.45 12.40 -0.81
CA PHE A 121 -12.73 12.94 0.33
C PHE A 121 -13.54 12.79 1.63
N ASN A 122 -12.86 12.59 2.76
CA ASN A 122 -13.46 12.59 4.10
C ASN A 122 -14.72 11.70 4.23
N GLY A 123 -14.76 10.57 3.52
CA GLY A 123 -15.90 9.65 3.52
C GLY A 123 -17.16 10.17 2.80
N ALA A 124 -17.07 11.25 2.03
CA ALA A 124 -18.20 11.85 1.34
C ALA A 124 -18.83 10.93 0.28
N SER A 125 -20.16 11.06 0.10
CA SER A 125 -20.95 10.31 -0.89
C SER A 125 -20.84 10.87 -2.32
N SER A 126 -20.41 12.12 -2.48
CA SER A 126 -20.12 12.70 -3.79
C SER A 126 -18.72 12.29 -4.24
N SER A 127 -18.64 11.49 -5.30
CA SER A 127 -17.38 10.93 -5.80
C SER A 127 -17.05 11.44 -7.22
N PHE A 128 -15.80 11.83 -7.42
CA PHE A 128 -15.28 12.35 -8.68
C PHE A 128 -14.83 11.19 -9.56
N ARG A 129 -15.35 11.11 -10.80
CA ARG A 129 -14.93 10.07 -11.75
C ARG A 129 -13.46 10.24 -12.13
N HIS A 130 -12.75 9.14 -12.30
CA HIS A 130 -11.35 9.18 -12.73
C HIS A 130 -10.99 7.99 -13.63
N THR A 131 -9.82 8.10 -14.24
CA THR A 131 -9.07 6.98 -14.83
C THR A 131 -7.67 6.97 -14.23
N THR A 132 -7.25 5.85 -13.65
CA THR A 132 -5.91 5.63 -13.14
C THR A 132 -5.12 4.74 -14.11
N LEU A 133 -3.90 5.13 -14.42
CA LEU A 133 -3.01 4.44 -15.36
C LEU A 133 -1.74 3.99 -14.66
N TYR A 134 -1.21 2.82 -15.02
CA TYR A 134 0.15 2.45 -14.64
C TYR A 134 1.16 3.30 -15.40
N ARG A 135 2.20 3.73 -14.68
CA ARG A 135 3.37 4.38 -15.25
C ARG A 135 4.54 3.41 -15.23
N GLY A 136 5.00 3.03 -16.42
CA GLY A 136 6.20 2.20 -16.62
C GLY A 136 7.49 2.94 -16.30
#